data_AF-A0A1L9SLT7-F1
#
_entry.id   AF-A0A1L9SLT7-F1
#
_cell.length_a   1.000
_cell.length_b   1.000
_cell.length_c   1.000
_cell.angle_alpha   90.00
_cell.angle_beta   90.00
_cell.angle_gamma   90.00
#
_symmetry.space_group_name_H-M   'P 1'
#
loop_
_entity.id
_entity.type
_entity.pdbx_description
1 polymer ?
#
loop_
_entity_poly.entity_id
_entity_poly.type
_entity_poly.pdbx_seq_one_letter_code
_entity_poly.pdbx_strand_id
1 'polypeptide(L)'
;MTVQLLIFAARKEGMSLEAFDEHWRNGHATGFLALPIVKKHCLKYEQYHHKNTEREQAEVSLGLDPSGWDGVGLVEFDSMEGAQAVFSDQGFLDFVTAEVPIFLGKMERVILMNEPRVMYKRDE
;
A
#
# COMPACT_ATOMS: atom_id res chain seq x y z
N MET A 1 -19.79 -2.91 -5.19
CA MET A 1 -19.24 -1.92 -4.25
C MET A 1 -17.76 -2.16 -4.23
N THR A 2 -16.97 -1.12 -4.50
CA THR A 2 -15.51 -1.25 -4.47
C THR A 2 -15.04 -1.41 -3.03
N VAL A 3 -13.85 -1.99 -2.88
CA VAL A 3 -13.22 -2.22 -1.58
C VAL A 3 -11.81 -1.69 -1.65
N GLN A 4 -11.38 -0.95 -0.64
CA GLN A 4 -10.03 -0.41 -0.60
C GLN A 4 -9.19 -1.11 0.47
N LEU A 5 -7.92 -1.32 0.16
CA LEU A 5 -6.90 -1.82 1.09
C LEU A 5 -5.89 -0.72 1.31
N LEU A 6 -5.83 -0.21 2.54
CA LEU A 6 -4.79 0.70 3.01
C LEU A 6 -3.64 -0.11 3.60
N ILE A 7 -2.41 0.21 3.20
CA ILE A 7 -1.18 -0.50 3.58
C ILE A 7 -0.22 0.51 4.17
N PHE A 8 0.25 0.28 5.38
CA PHE A 8 1.37 1.00 5.97
C PHE A 8 2.61 0.12 5.92
N ALA A 9 3.72 0.65 5.44
CA ALA A 9 4.92 -0.13 5.19
C ALA A 9 6.16 0.57 5.74
N ALA A 10 7.00 -0.20 6.41
CA ALA A 10 8.35 0.20 6.80
C ALA A 10 9.36 -0.74 6.15
N ARG A 11 10.47 -0.16 5.72
CA ARG A 11 11.54 -0.88 5.04
C ARG A 11 12.21 -1.89 5.95
N LYS A 12 12.83 -2.89 5.34
CA LYS A 12 13.67 -3.88 6.02
C LYS A 12 14.85 -3.20 6.71
N GLU A 13 15.23 -3.71 7.87
CA GLU A 13 16.40 -3.21 8.60
C GLU A 13 17.66 -3.26 7.72
N GLY A 14 18.45 -2.19 7.75
CA GLY A 14 19.64 -2.02 6.91
C GLY A 14 19.38 -1.61 5.47
N MET A 15 18.12 -1.58 5.01
CA MET A 15 17.76 -1.04 3.69
C MET A 15 17.71 0.49 3.73
N SER A 16 18.24 1.16 2.70
CA SER A 16 18.05 2.61 2.55
C SER A 16 16.62 2.91 2.09
N LEU A 17 16.17 4.13 2.34
CA LEU A 17 14.84 4.56 1.92
C LEU A 17 14.70 4.58 0.40
N GLU A 18 15.75 5.01 -0.30
CA GLU A 18 15.81 5.07 -1.76
C GLU A 18 15.72 3.67 -2.37
N ALA A 19 16.43 2.70 -1.79
CA ALA A 19 16.34 1.31 -2.23
C ALA A 19 14.95 0.73 -1.97
N PHE A 20 14.32 1.09 -0.86
CA PHE A 20 12.94 0.69 -0.54
C PHE A 20 11.92 1.28 -1.51
N ASP A 21 11.96 2.59 -1.76
CA ASP A 21 11.09 3.27 -2.74
C ASP A 21 11.24 2.64 -4.12
N GLU A 22 12.49 2.48 -4.59
CA GLU A 22 12.78 1.91 -5.90
C GLU A 22 12.28 0.47 -6.01
N HIS A 23 12.52 -0.36 -5.00
CA HIS A 23 12.07 -1.74 -5.02
C HIS A 23 10.55 -1.86 -4.91
N TRP A 24 9.89 -1.03 -4.08
CA TRP A 24 8.44 -1.08 -3.95
C TRP A 24 7.74 -0.57 -5.21
N ARG A 25 8.22 0.53 -5.80
CA ARG A 25 7.64 1.12 -7.00
C ARG A 25 7.91 0.28 -8.26
N ASN A 26 9.15 -0.14 -8.48
CA ASN A 26 9.56 -0.73 -9.77
C ASN A 26 9.77 -2.25 -9.72
N GLY A 27 9.94 -2.85 -8.54
CA GLY A 27 9.93 -4.30 -8.36
C GLY A 27 8.53 -4.79 -8.02
N HIS A 28 8.11 -4.53 -6.78
CA HIS A 28 6.87 -5.05 -6.23
C HIS A 28 5.62 -4.59 -7.00
N ALA A 29 5.47 -3.29 -7.29
CA ALA A 29 4.28 -2.82 -8.01
C ALA A 29 4.21 -3.37 -9.43
N THR A 30 5.33 -3.44 -10.15
CA THR A 30 5.38 -3.99 -11.51
C THR A 30 5.02 -5.47 -11.51
N GLY A 31 5.58 -6.27 -10.59
CA GLY A 31 5.25 -7.68 -10.45
C GLY A 31 3.80 -7.92 -10.05
N PHE A 32 3.29 -7.18 -9.06
CA PHE A 32 1.89 -7.23 -8.62
C PHE A 32 0.94 -6.93 -9.78
N LEU A 33 1.15 -5.82 -10.49
CA LEU A 33 0.31 -5.40 -11.60
C LEU A 33 0.47 -6.27 -12.85
N ALA A 34 1.48 -7.13 -12.94
CA ALA A 34 1.65 -8.07 -14.04
C ALA A 34 0.72 -9.30 -13.91
N LEU A 35 0.30 -9.65 -12.69
CA LEU A 35 -0.51 -10.84 -12.43
C LEU A 35 -1.92 -10.72 -13.06
N PRO A 36 -2.38 -11.73 -13.82
CA PRO A 36 -3.69 -11.68 -14.47
C PRO A 36 -4.86 -11.48 -13.48
N ILE A 37 -4.79 -12.12 -12.30
CA ILE A 37 -5.83 -11.98 -11.27
C ILE A 37 -5.91 -10.56 -10.73
N VAL A 38 -4.76 -9.90 -10.58
CA VAL A 38 -4.67 -8.51 -10.12
C VAL A 38 -5.24 -7.59 -11.19
N LYS A 39 -4.81 -7.72 -12.46
CA LYS A 39 -5.36 -6.92 -13.57
C LYS A 39 -6.87 -7.05 -13.73
N LYS A 40 -7.43 -8.20 -13.34
CA LYS A 40 -8.87 -8.45 -13.43
C LYS A 40 -9.67 -7.71 -12.35
N HIS A 41 -9.15 -7.61 -11.12
CA HIS A 41 -9.92 -7.15 -9.96
C HIS A 41 -9.42 -5.83 -9.34
N CYS A 42 -8.16 -5.45 -9.57
CA CYS A 42 -7.59 -4.20 -9.08
C CYS A 42 -7.96 -3.04 -10.03
N LEU A 43 -8.72 -2.08 -9.52
CA LEU A 43 -9.14 -0.88 -10.25
C LEU A 43 -8.09 0.22 -10.18
N LYS A 44 -7.41 0.36 -9.05
CA LYS A 44 -6.41 1.42 -8.83
C LYS A 44 -5.38 0.97 -7.79
N TYR A 45 -4.12 1.32 -8.01
CA TYR A 45 -3.07 1.15 -7.03
C TYR A 45 -2.23 2.43 -6.93
N GLU A 46 -2.22 3.04 -5.74
CA GLU A 46 -1.47 4.25 -5.43
C GLU A 46 -0.43 3.97 -4.35
N GLN A 47 0.72 4.65 -4.45
CA GLN A 47 1.77 4.60 -3.45
C GLN A 47 2.18 6.03 -3.07
N TYR A 48 2.30 6.27 -1.76
CA TYR A 48 2.75 7.51 -1.17
C TYR A 48 4.09 7.28 -0.48
N HIS A 49 5.16 7.46 -1.24
CA HIS A 49 6.52 7.48 -0.74
C HIS A 49 6.89 8.93 -0.45
N HIS A 50 7.42 9.20 0.73
CA HIS A 50 8.05 10.47 1.03
C HIS A 50 9.45 10.16 1.54
N LYS A 51 10.39 11.11 1.41
CA LYS A 51 11.58 11.01 2.24
C LYS A 51 11.09 10.96 3.68
N ASN A 52 11.55 9.99 4.46
CA ASN A 52 11.05 9.79 5.82
C ASN A 52 11.16 11.11 6.61
N THR A 53 12.25 11.85 6.41
CA THR A 53 12.44 13.19 6.97
C THR A 53 11.35 14.21 6.59
N GLU A 54 10.83 14.20 5.37
CA GLU A 54 9.81 15.14 4.93
C GLU A 54 8.43 14.81 5.53
N ARG A 55 8.08 13.52 5.59
CA ARG A 55 6.86 13.06 6.26
C ARG A 55 6.93 13.34 7.76
N GLU A 56 8.01 12.93 8.42
CA GLU A 56 8.23 13.17 9.84
C GLU A 56 8.17 14.67 10.17
N GLN A 57 8.81 15.52 9.34
CA GLN A 57 8.72 16.97 9.50
C GLN A 57 7.29 17.49 9.32
N ALA A 58 6.54 16.99 8.34
CA ALA A 58 5.15 17.38 8.13
C ALA A 58 4.28 16.96 9.33
N GLU A 59 4.42 15.73 9.82
CA GLU A 59 3.72 15.21 10.99
C GLU A 59 4.02 16.07 12.23
N VAL A 60 5.31 16.31 12.53
CA VAL A 60 5.75 17.17 13.64
C VAL A 60 5.24 18.60 13.50
N SER A 61 5.19 19.15 12.28
CA SER A 61 4.67 20.51 12.05
C SER A 61 3.18 20.65 12.38
N LEU A 62 2.44 19.54 12.36
CA LEU A 62 1.05 19.44 12.76
C LEU A 62 0.87 19.05 14.24
N GLY A 63 1.98 18.90 15.00
CA GLY A 63 1.94 18.46 16.40
C GLY A 63 1.68 16.96 16.57
N LEU A 64 1.90 16.14 15.53
CA LEU A 64 1.76 14.70 15.57
C LEU A 64 3.10 14.03 15.91
N ASP A 65 3.04 12.86 16.54
CA ASP A 65 4.18 11.98 16.66
C ASP A 65 4.52 11.38 15.27
N PRO A 66 5.81 11.27 14.91
CA PRO A 66 6.24 10.55 13.72
C PRO A 66 5.60 9.16 13.61
N SER A 67 4.97 8.87 12.49
CA SER A 67 4.22 7.62 12.31
C SER A 67 5.10 6.37 12.25
N GLY A 68 6.37 6.54 11.89
CA GLY A 68 7.35 5.47 11.76
C GLY A 68 7.14 4.59 10.52
N TRP A 69 6.33 5.03 9.55
CA TRP A 69 6.12 4.35 8.28
C TRP A 69 6.86 5.04 7.14
N ASP A 70 7.60 4.27 6.35
CA ASP A 70 8.33 4.78 5.18
C ASP A 70 7.40 5.05 3.99
N GLY A 71 6.26 4.37 3.89
CA GLY A 71 5.31 4.58 2.81
C GLY A 71 3.91 4.04 3.08
N VAL A 72 2.96 4.49 2.25
CA VAL A 72 1.57 4.07 2.30
C VAL A 72 1.12 3.60 0.92
N GLY A 73 0.46 2.45 0.85
CA GLY A 73 -0.19 1.95 -0.37
C GLY A 73 -1.71 1.99 -0.23
N LEU A 74 -2.40 2.31 -1.33
CA LEU A 74 -3.86 2.21 -1.42
C LEU A 74 -4.23 1.41 -2.66
N VAL A 75 -4.83 0.24 -2.47
CA VAL A 75 -5.30 -0.63 -3.56
C VAL A 75 -6.83 -0.62 -3.55
N GLU A 76 -7.44 -0.32 -4.69
CA GLU A 76 -8.88 -0.40 -4.87
C GLU A 76 -9.23 -1.63 -5.71
N PHE A 77 -10.15 -2.44 -5.20
CA PHE A 77 -10.69 -3.62 -5.86
C PHE A 77 -12.14 -3.40 -6.30
N ASP A 78 -12.55 -4.10 -7.36
CA ASP A 78 -13.89 -4.05 -7.93
C ASP A 78 -14.99 -4.57 -6.99
N SER A 79 -14.68 -5.57 -6.17
CA SER A 79 -15.55 -6.11 -5.13
C SER A 79 -14.76 -6.84 -4.02
N MET A 80 -15.46 -7.22 -2.94
CA MET A 80 -14.87 -8.04 -1.88
C MET A 80 -14.51 -9.44 -2.39
N GLU A 81 -15.32 -10.02 -3.28
CA GLU A 81 -15.04 -11.29 -3.94
C GLU A 81 -13.82 -11.18 -4.85
N GLY A 82 -13.66 -10.05 -5.57
CA GLY A 82 -12.47 -9.78 -6.38
C GLY A 82 -11.21 -9.65 -5.54
N ALA A 83 -11.27 -8.91 -4.42
CA ALA A 83 -10.19 -8.86 -3.45
C ALA A 83 -9.86 -10.26 -2.90
N GLN A 84 -10.86 -11.03 -2.48
CA GLN A 84 -10.66 -12.41 -2.00
C GLN A 84 -10.01 -13.29 -3.07
N ALA A 85 -10.44 -13.17 -4.33
CA ALA A 85 -9.86 -13.92 -5.44
C ALA A 85 -8.37 -13.59 -5.62
N VAL A 86 -7.97 -12.32 -5.53
CA VAL A 86 -6.55 -11.92 -5.57
C VAL A 86 -5.79 -12.53 -4.39
N PHE A 87 -6.29 -12.39 -3.17
CA PHE A 87 -5.59 -12.86 -1.95
C PHE A 87 -5.58 -14.38 -1.76
N SER A 88 -6.35 -15.13 -2.55
CA SER A 88 -6.35 -16.60 -2.57
C SER A 88 -5.72 -17.20 -3.83
N ASP A 89 -5.31 -16.36 -4.79
CA ASP A 89 -4.64 -16.82 -5.99
C ASP A 89 -3.21 -17.29 -5.69
N GLN A 90 -2.86 -18.48 -6.18
CA GLN A 90 -1.56 -19.08 -5.91
C GLN A 90 -0.42 -18.25 -6.51
N GLY A 91 -0.60 -17.69 -7.71
CA GLY A 91 0.43 -16.87 -8.35
C GLY A 91 0.70 -15.58 -7.57
N PHE A 92 -0.35 -14.95 -7.03
CA PHE A 92 -0.19 -13.84 -6.09
C PHE A 92 0.53 -14.24 -4.81
N LEU A 93 0.13 -15.36 -4.18
CA LEU A 93 0.75 -15.84 -2.95
C LEU A 93 2.24 -16.15 -3.15
N ASP A 94 2.58 -16.87 -4.21
CA ASP A 94 3.97 -17.20 -4.54
C ASP A 94 4.80 -15.94 -4.76
N PHE A 95 4.25 -14.97 -5.51
CA PHE A 95 4.88 -13.68 -5.75
C PHE A 95 5.17 -12.92 -4.45
N VAL A 96 4.16 -12.73 -3.59
CA VAL A 96 4.36 -11.96 -2.34
C VAL A 96 5.25 -12.70 -1.34
N THR A 97 5.18 -14.03 -1.27
CA THR A 97 6.06 -14.83 -0.40
C THR A 97 7.53 -14.66 -0.78
N ALA A 98 7.84 -14.58 -2.08
CA ALA A 98 9.19 -14.35 -2.56
C ALA A 98 9.64 -12.89 -2.38
N GLU A 99 8.79 -11.93 -2.73
CA GLU A 99 9.18 -10.52 -2.87
C GLU A 99 9.13 -9.72 -1.56
N VAL A 100 8.09 -9.90 -0.74
CA VAL A 100 7.88 -9.08 0.46
C VAL A 100 9.10 -9.08 1.41
N PRO A 101 9.75 -10.22 1.72
CA PRO A 101 10.91 -10.25 2.61
C PRO A 101 12.17 -9.55 2.08
N ILE A 102 12.19 -9.16 0.80
CA ILE A 102 13.32 -8.45 0.20
C ILE A 102 13.38 -7.02 0.74
N PHE A 103 12.24 -6.36 0.87
CA PHE A 103 12.18 -4.92 1.13
C PHE A 103 11.34 -4.50 2.34
N LEU A 104 10.38 -5.32 2.79
CA LEU A 104 9.52 -5.00 3.92
C LEU A 104 10.08 -5.55 5.23
N GLY A 105 10.18 -4.68 6.23
CA GLY A 105 10.50 -5.06 7.62
C GLY A 105 9.24 -5.16 8.47
N LYS A 106 8.32 -4.20 8.34
CA LYS A 106 7.04 -4.17 9.04
C LYS A 106 5.94 -3.71 8.10
N MET A 107 4.75 -4.29 8.23
CA MET A 107 3.57 -3.89 7.46
C MET A 107 2.30 -4.01 8.29
N GLU A 108 1.42 -3.04 8.19
CA GLU A 108 0.05 -3.08 8.71
C GLU A 108 -0.95 -2.83 7.59
N ARG A 109 -2.14 -3.41 7.70
CA ARG A 109 -3.13 -3.40 6.62
C ARG A 109 -4.55 -3.24 7.16
N VAL A 110 -5.34 -2.40 6.52
CA VAL A 110 -6.75 -2.18 6.87
C VAL A 110 -7.60 -2.20 5.60
N ILE A 111 -8.67 -3.00 5.61
CA ILE A 111 -9.69 -2.96 4.57
C ILE A 111 -10.71 -1.86 4.91
N LEU A 112 -10.92 -0.94 3.97
CA LEU A 112 -11.95 0.08 4.03
C LEU A 112 -13.16 -0.44 3.23
N MET A 113 -14.25 -0.67 3.95
CA MET A 113 -15.52 -1.15 3.41
C MET A 113 -16.56 -0.03 3.46
N ASN A 114 -17.46 -0.04 2.49
CA ASN A 114 -18.56 0.92 2.32
C ASN A 114 -18.12 2.31 1.89
N GLU A 115 -19.07 3.07 1.37
CA GLU A 115 -18.88 4.48 1.08
C GLU A 115 -18.47 5.23 2.36
N PRO A 116 -17.47 6.13 2.29
CA PRO A 116 -17.09 6.92 3.44
C PRO A 116 -18.28 7.74 3.92
N ARG A 117 -18.57 7.68 5.22
CA ARG A 117 -19.49 8.63 5.83
C ARG A 117 -18.80 9.99 5.89
N VAL A 118 -19.09 10.85 4.91
CA VAL A 118 -18.54 12.20 4.85
C VAL A 118 -19.11 13.01 6.02
N MET A 119 -18.25 13.31 7.00
CA MET A 119 -18.63 14.08 8.18
C MET A 119 -18.67 15.59 7.89
N TYR A 120 -17.85 16.04 6.95
CA TYR A 120 -17.75 17.44 6.53
C TYR A 120 -17.14 17.51 5.12
N LYS A 121 -17.68 18.40 4.27
CA LYS A 121 -17.09 18.80 2.99
C LYS A 121 -17.28 20.32 2.90
N ARG A 122 -16.20 21.07 2.66
CA ARG A 122 -16.30 22.52 2.40
C ARG A 122 -16.89 22.71 1.00
N ASP A 123 -17.87 23.59 0.88
CA ASP A 123 -18.38 23.99 -0.43
C ASP A 123 -17.25 24.68 -1.23
N GLU A 124 -17.12 24.34 -2.51
CA GLU A 124 -16.14 24.91 -3.43
C GLU A 124 -16.67 26.19 -4.09
#